data_AF-A0A518E555-F1
#
_entry.id   AF-A0A518E555-F1
#
_cell.length_a   1.000
_cell.length_b   1.000
_cell.length_c   1.000
_cell.angle_alpha   90.00
_cell.angle_beta   90.00
_cell.angle_gamma   90.00
#
_symmetry.space_group_name_H-M   'P 1'
#
loop_
_entity.id
_entity.type
_entity.pdbx_description
1 polymer ?
#
loop_
_entity_poly.entity_id
_entity_poly.type
_entity_poly.pdbx_seq_one_letter_code
_entity_poly.pdbx_strand_id
1 'polypeptide(L)'
;MICRLRKSSVPWRAASRAVTRLVLASAAFRQANRSRRGMVLVIVLVTVMFLSLAAYSFAQFMLAQYEAADLTGRQIQARQLVDSGVEAIRLFLVQDETGQRDAGGVYDNPESFRGVLVLDSPDPAARGNFTVLAPTVNDLGQFDGLRFGLEDESARLNLNALLLADEQQENGGRDLLMGLPAMTQDTADAIMDWLDDDDEVREFGAELDHYSSLDPPYQPKNGPLATVEELLLVRGVTPQLLFGADVNRNGLVDPQEQGLAIPGDPGDGSLARGWSAYLTLYSLEKNQNEAGQPRIFVNGTDMAALFAELEQAFDVNTATFIVAFRQNGSYSGSQPASGQAAGTLDLTKEGKYPITQLLDLVGKRVRVKFDGDEDSSVLESPFAPGLAMTAWLPTLMDNATVNPEPTIPGRVNINQAPRAVLLGIPGMPDDLVDKIVSARAQFDPLDDSPNHRHETWLLTDGLLVNEVGEPDLATMKTLQPFLCAGGDVRRAQVIGYFQDGTASARVEVVLDGSGGIPRVLLWRDLTRLGRGHALETLGVEVDD
;
A
#
# COMPACT_ATOMS: atom_id res chain seq x y z
N MET A 1 -40.91 59.40 0.12
CA MET A 1 -40.52 60.80 -0.09
C MET A 1 -40.14 60.96 -1.56
N ILE A 2 -41.00 61.66 -2.31
CA ILE A 2 -41.00 61.79 -3.78
C ILE A 2 -40.21 63.06 -4.15
N CYS A 3 -39.26 62.98 -5.08
CA CYS A 3 -38.62 64.16 -5.72
C CYS A 3 -38.45 63.87 -7.22
N ARG A 4 -39.47 64.07 -8.05
CA ARG A 4 -39.81 65.29 -8.83
C ARG A 4 -38.72 65.80 -9.76
N LEU A 5 -38.84 65.36 -11.01
CA LEU A 5 -38.40 66.02 -12.25
C LEU A 5 -38.91 67.46 -12.35
N ARG A 6 -38.05 68.39 -12.78
CA ARG A 6 -38.43 69.76 -13.13
C ARG A 6 -37.96 70.07 -14.56
N LYS A 7 -38.92 70.02 -15.51
CA LYS A 7 -38.82 70.66 -16.83
C LYS A 7 -38.79 72.17 -16.64
N SER A 8 -37.91 72.87 -17.36
CA SER A 8 -38.00 74.32 -17.53
C SER A 8 -38.12 74.65 -19.03
N SER A 9 -39.27 75.24 -19.37
CA SER A 9 -39.59 75.86 -20.64
C SER A 9 -39.41 77.37 -20.48
N VAL A 10 -38.71 78.01 -21.42
CA VAL A 10 -38.59 79.47 -21.49
C VAL A 10 -39.33 79.96 -22.74
N PRO A 11 -40.20 80.98 -22.64
CA PRO A 11 -41.02 81.46 -23.76
C PRO A 11 -40.28 82.55 -24.57
N TRP A 12 -40.53 82.57 -25.88
CA TRP A 12 -40.11 83.63 -26.78
C TRP A 12 -41.15 84.76 -26.80
N ARG A 13 -40.72 86.01 -26.58
CA ARG A 13 -41.50 87.23 -26.84
C ARG A 13 -41.05 87.86 -28.15
N ALA A 14 -42.06 88.29 -28.89
CA ALA A 14 -41.96 89.04 -30.14
C ALA A 14 -41.47 90.48 -29.92
N ALA A 15 -40.72 90.99 -30.90
CA ALA A 15 -40.63 92.43 -31.18
C ALA A 15 -40.55 92.63 -32.70
N SER A 16 -41.44 93.48 -33.20
CA SER A 16 -41.74 93.72 -34.60
C SER A 16 -41.03 94.94 -35.16
N ARG A 17 -40.65 94.82 -36.45
CA ARG A 17 -40.63 95.84 -37.52
C ARG A 17 -39.69 97.04 -37.42
N ALA A 18 -38.78 97.11 -38.38
CA ALA A 18 -38.61 98.30 -39.22
C ALA A 18 -38.20 97.88 -40.65
N VAL A 19 -38.89 98.46 -41.61
CA VAL A 19 -38.78 98.24 -43.06
C VAL A 19 -37.78 99.24 -43.63
N THR A 20 -36.76 98.76 -44.36
CA THR A 20 -36.02 99.61 -45.30
C THR A 20 -35.74 98.82 -46.58
N ARG A 21 -36.40 99.24 -47.67
CA ARG A 21 -36.09 98.83 -49.05
C ARG A 21 -34.74 99.43 -49.44
N LEU A 22 -33.83 98.61 -49.96
CA LEU A 22 -32.81 99.10 -50.90
C LEU A 22 -32.39 97.98 -51.87
N VAL A 23 -32.78 98.20 -53.13
CA VAL A 23 -32.08 97.93 -54.40
C VAL A 23 -31.48 96.53 -54.64
N LEU A 24 -32.05 95.90 -55.67
CA LEU A 24 -31.57 94.74 -56.40
C LEU A 24 -30.10 94.89 -56.82
N ALA A 25 -29.24 94.03 -56.27
CA ALA A 25 -28.00 93.62 -56.90
C ALA A 25 -28.06 92.10 -57.08
N SER A 26 -28.16 91.68 -58.33
CA SER A 26 -28.10 90.30 -58.80
C SER A 26 -26.74 89.69 -58.45
N ALA A 27 -26.63 89.11 -57.25
CA ALA A 27 -25.54 88.22 -56.88
C ALA A 27 -25.92 86.80 -57.31
N ALA A 28 -25.21 86.30 -58.31
CA ALA A 28 -25.33 84.94 -58.83
C ALA A 28 -25.39 83.92 -57.68
N PHE A 29 -26.44 83.11 -57.68
CA PHE A 29 -26.57 81.93 -56.83
C PHE A 29 -25.46 80.96 -57.24
N ARG A 30 -24.26 81.10 -56.66
CA ARG A 30 -23.31 79.98 -56.62
C ARG A 30 -23.90 78.99 -55.65
N GLN A 31 -24.58 77.99 -56.21
CA GLN A 31 -24.86 76.74 -55.54
C GLN A 31 -23.50 76.19 -55.10
N ALA A 32 -23.09 76.50 -53.87
CA ALA A 32 -21.93 75.91 -53.26
C ALA A 32 -22.25 74.43 -53.15
N ASN A 33 -21.74 73.66 -54.11
CA ASN A 33 -21.69 72.21 -54.04
C ASN A 33 -20.80 71.93 -52.82
N ARG A 34 -21.40 71.86 -51.63
CA ARG A 34 -20.73 71.32 -50.45
C ARG A 34 -20.39 69.90 -50.86
N SER A 35 -19.13 69.68 -51.23
CA SER A 35 -18.59 68.35 -51.34
C SER A 35 -18.84 67.70 -49.98
N ARG A 36 -19.86 66.83 -49.93
CA ARG A 36 -20.05 65.93 -48.81
C ARG A 36 -18.78 65.08 -48.79
N ARG A 37 -17.81 65.48 -47.98
CA ARG A 37 -16.59 64.70 -47.74
C ARG A 37 -17.04 63.34 -47.23
N GLY A 38 -16.82 62.29 -48.03
CA GLY A 38 -17.26 60.93 -47.76
C GLY A 38 -16.50 60.26 -46.60
N MET A 39 -16.61 60.80 -45.38
CA MET A 39 -15.98 60.22 -44.18
C MET A 39 -16.92 59.33 -43.37
N VAL A 40 -18.24 59.44 -43.56
CA VAL A 40 -19.23 58.64 -42.81
C VAL A 40 -19.03 57.15 -43.05
N LEU A 41 -18.77 56.74 -44.31
CA LEU A 41 -18.51 55.34 -44.64
C LEU A 41 -17.24 54.81 -43.95
N VAL A 42 -16.18 55.62 -43.90
CA VAL A 42 -14.92 55.24 -43.23
C VAL A 42 -15.12 55.09 -41.73
N ILE A 43 -15.83 56.02 -41.08
CA ILE A 43 -16.15 55.94 -39.64
C ILE A 43 -17.00 54.71 -39.36
N VAL A 44 -18.01 54.42 -40.19
CA VAL A 44 -18.86 53.23 -40.04
C VAL A 44 -18.04 51.96 -40.22
N LEU A 45 -17.19 51.87 -41.23
CA LEU A 45 -16.33 50.69 -41.46
C LEU A 45 -15.37 50.45 -40.29
N VAL A 46 -14.73 51.51 -39.77
CA VAL A 46 -13.83 51.41 -38.61
C VAL A 46 -14.62 51.01 -37.36
N THR A 47 -15.81 51.57 -37.15
CA THR A 47 -16.67 51.23 -36.00
C THR A 47 -17.12 49.77 -36.09
N VAL A 48 -17.54 49.30 -37.27
CA VAL A 48 -17.90 47.90 -37.51
C VAL A 48 -16.69 47.00 -37.30
N MET A 49 -15.51 47.38 -37.78
CA MET A 49 -14.26 46.61 -37.56
C MET A 49 -13.95 46.46 -36.08
N PHE A 50 -14.02 47.53 -35.29
CA PHE A 50 -13.79 47.47 -33.84
C PHE A 50 -14.86 46.66 -33.10
N LEU A 51 -16.15 46.81 -33.47
CA LEU A 51 -17.24 46.01 -32.89
C LEU A 51 -17.08 44.53 -33.23
N SER A 52 -16.69 44.18 -34.46
CA SER A 52 -16.42 42.81 -34.86
C SER A 52 -15.22 42.23 -34.12
N LEU A 53 -14.14 42.99 -33.93
CA LEU A 53 -12.98 42.55 -33.15
C LEU A 53 -13.34 42.34 -31.67
N ALA A 54 -14.11 43.26 -31.09
CA ALA A 54 -14.59 43.13 -29.72
C ALA A 54 -15.52 41.90 -29.55
N ALA A 55 -16.43 41.68 -30.49
CA ALA A 55 -17.30 40.51 -30.50
C ALA A 55 -16.51 39.20 -30.65
N TYR A 56 -15.51 39.17 -31.53
CA TYR A 56 -14.61 38.02 -31.69
C TYR A 56 -13.80 37.75 -30.42
N SER A 57 -13.20 38.78 -29.83
CA SER A 57 -12.45 38.66 -28.57
C SER A 57 -13.34 38.18 -27.42
N PHE A 58 -14.59 38.66 -27.34
CA PHE A 58 -15.54 38.21 -26.34
C PHE A 58 -15.92 36.74 -26.56
N ALA A 59 -16.19 36.33 -27.81
CA ALA A 59 -16.51 34.94 -28.12
C ALA A 59 -15.36 33.99 -27.77
N GLN A 60 -14.11 34.35 -28.10
CA GLN A 60 -12.92 33.58 -27.72
C GLN A 60 -12.76 33.47 -26.21
N PHE A 61 -12.97 34.57 -25.48
CA PHE A 61 -12.94 34.55 -24.02
C PHE A 61 -14.03 33.65 -23.43
N MET A 62 -15.27 33.73 -23.96
CA MET A 62 -16.37 32.89 -23.49
C MET A 62 -16.16 31.41 -23.79
N LEU A 63 -15.57 31.05 -24.94
CA LEU A 63 -15.20 29.66 -25.26
C LEU A 63 -14.15 29.13 -24.29
N ALA A 64 -13.09 29.90 -24.04
CA ALA A 64 -12.06 29.51 -23.07
C ALA A 64 -12.62 29.36 -21.65
N GLN A 65 -13.56 30.22 -21.23
CA GLN A 65 -14.23 30.09 -19.93
C GLN A 65 -15.14 28.86 -19.87
N TYR A 66 -15.83 28.54 -20.96
CA TYR A 66 -16.65 27.32 -21.05
C TYR A 66 -15.79 26.06 -20.97
N GLU A 67 -14.71 25.97 -21.74
CA GLU A 67 -13.76 24.85 -21.71
C GLU A 67 -13.12 24.70 -20.33
N ALA A 68 -12.71 25.79 -19.69
CA ALA A 68 -12.16 25.76 -18.34
C ALA A 68 -13.19 25.25 -17.31
N ALA A 69 -14.46 25.67 -17.42
CA ALA A 69 -15.53 25.21 -16.54
C ALA A 69 -15.84 23.72 -16.74
N ASP A 70 -15.88 23.26 -18.00
CA ASP A 70 -16.08 21.85 -18.34
C ASP A 70 -14.94 20.98 -17.81
N LEU A 71 -13.68 21.36 -18.08
CA LEU A 71 -12.51 20.64 -17.58
C LEU A 71 -12.46 20.61 -16.06
N THR A 72 -12.81 21.71 -15.38
CA THR A 72 -12.87 21.75 -13.91
C THR A 72 -13.95 20.79 -13.39
N GLY A 73 -15.11 20.74 -14.04
CA GLY A 73 -16.17 19.78 -13.73
C GLY A 73 -15.71 18.33 -13.90
N ARG A 74 -15.07 18.03 -15.04
CA ARG A 74 -14.50 16.70 -15.33
C ARG A 74 -13.39 16.32 -14.36
N GLN A 75 -12.52 17.24 -13.94
CA GLN A 75 -11.50 16.96 -12.92
C GLN A 75 -12.11 16.55 -11.58
N ILE A 76 -13.19 17.21 -11.16
CA ILE A 76 -13.93 16.84 -9.94
C ILE A 76 -14.57 15.46 -10.12
N GLN A 77 -15.19 15.18 -11.28
CA GLN A 77 -15.75 13.87 -11.57
C GLN A 77 -14.68 12.77 -11.60
N ALA A 78 -13.51 13.03 -12.18
CA ALA A 78 -12.40 12.08 -12.21
C ALA A 78 -11.93 11.71 -10.80
N ARG A 79 -11.95 12.65 -9.85
CA ARG A 79 -11.71 12.35 -8.44
C ARG A 79 -12.78 11.42 -7.86
N GLN A 80 -14.05 11.60 -8.22
CA GLN A 80 -15.12 10.69 -7.81
C GLN A 80 -15.01 9.30 -8.45
N LEU A 81 -14.46 9.20 -9.67
CA LEU A 81 -14.13 7.91 -10.30
C LEU A 81 -13.06 7.16 -9.48
N VAL A 82 -12.04 7.88 -9.01
CA VAL A 82 -11.05 7.31 -8.09
C VAL A 82 -11.69 6.83 -6.79
N ASP A 83 -12.50 7.68 -6.14
CA ASP A 83 -13.18 7.31 -4.89
C ASP A 83 -14.08 6.08 -5.08
N SER A 84 -14.72 5.94 -6.24
CA SER A 84 -15.50 4.75 -6.62
C SER A 84 -14.62 3.50 -6.71
N GLY A 85 -13.41 3.62 -7.26
CA GLY A 85 -12.43 2.53 -7.30
C GLY A 85 -11.94 2.13 -5.91
N VAL A 86 -11.70 3.10 -5.01
CA VAL A 86 -11.34 2.82 -3.61
C VAL A 86 -12.45 2.02 -2.91
N GLU A 87 -13.70 2.44 -3.04
CA GLU A 87 -14.83 1.73 -2.46
C GLU A 87 -15.07 0.36 -3.08
N ALA A 88 -14.79 0.18 -4.38
CA ALA A 88 -14.83 -1.13 -5.04
C ALA A 88 -13.81 -2.10 -4.43
N ILE A 89 -12.57 -1.64 -4.18
CA ILE A 89 -11.56 -2.46 -3.50
C ILE A 89 -12.02 -2.81 -2.08
N ARG A 90 -12.58 -1.85 -1.33
CA ARG A 90 -13.10 -2.13 0.02
C ARG A 90 -14.20 -3.18 -0.01
N LEU A 91 -15.13 -3.11 -0.96
CA LEU A 91 -16.18 -4.11 -1.13
C LEU A 91 -15.61 -5.49 -1.48
N PHE A 92 -14.56 -5.54 -2.31
CA PHE A 92 -13.87 -6.78 -2.64
C PHE A 92 -13.23 -7.42 -1.40
N LEU A 93 -12.54 -6.61 -0.58
CA LEU A 93 -11.86 -7.06 0.65
C LEU A 93 -12.80 -7.41 1.82
N VAL A 94 -14.09 -7.06 1.75
CA VAL A 94 -15.09 -7.51 2.75
C VAL A 94 -15.44 -8.99 2.59
N GLN A 95 -15.26 -9.54 1.39
CA GLN A 95 -15.53 -10.95 1.12
C GLN A 95 -14.56 -11.84 1.92
N ASP A 96 -15.00 -13.06 2.24
CA ASP A 96 -14.10 -14.07 2.78
C ASP A 96 -13.06 -14.47 1.73
N GLU A 97 -12.00 -15.17 2.16
CA GLU A 97 -10.90 -15.54 1.25
C GLU A 97 -11.38 -16.40 0.07
N THR A 98 -12.33 -17.32 0.32
CA THR A 98 -12.93 -18.14 -0.74
C THR A 98 -13.67 -17.27 -1.75
N GLY A 99 -14.50 -16.33 -1.31
CA GLY A 99 -15.20 -15.41 -2.22
C GLY A 99 -14.23 -14.54 -3.03
N GLN A 100 -13.15 -14.06 -2.41
CA GLN A 100 -12.11 -13.31 -3.11
C GLN A 100 -11.42 -14.18 -4.19
N ARG A 101 -11.11 -15.44 -3.89
CA ARG A 101 -10.51 -16.39 -4.85
C ARG A 101 -11.47 -16.68 -6.01
N ASP A 102 -12.74 -16.97 -5.72
CA ASP A 102 -13.77 -17.22 -6.72
C ASP A 102 -14.00 -16.01 -7.64
N ALA A 103 -13.76 -14.79 -7.13
CA ALA A 103 -13.82 -13.54 -7.87
C ALA A 103 -12.52 -13.19 -8.64
N GLY A 104 -11.54 -14.10 -8.72
CA GLY A 104 -10.29 -13.92 -9.46
C GLY A 104 -9.09 -13.47 -8.61
N GLY A 105 -9.24 -13.40 -7.28
CA GLY A 105 -8.16 -13.06 -6.35
C GLY A 105 -7.79 -11.57 -6.29
N VAL A 106 -6.87 -11.25 -5.37
CA VAL A 106 -6.41 -9.87 -5.13
C VAL A 106 -5.14 -9.49 -5.88
N TYR A 107 -4.35 -10.46 -6.35
CA TYR A 107 -3.00 -10.21 -6.87
C TYR A 107 -3.01 -9.70 -8.31
N ASP A 108 -3.54 -10.45 -9.28
CA ASP A 108 -3.68 -9.96 -10.66
C ASP A 108 -5.04 -10.38 -11.21
N ASN A 109 -5.96 -9.42 -11.24
CA ASN A 109 -7.36 -9.61 -11.58
C ASN A 109 -7.82 -8.45 -12.48
N PRO A 110 -7.38 -8.43 -13.76
CA PRO A 110 -7.75 -7.37 -14.70
C PRO A 110 -9.27 -7.30 -14.94
N GLU A 111 -10.01 -8.40 -14.79
CA GLU A 111 -11.47 -8.40 -14.96
C GLU A 111 -12.17 -7.50 -13.92
N SER A 112 -11.68 -7.50 -12.67
CA SER A 112 -12.26 -6.69 -11.59
C SER A 112 -11.59 -5.33 -11.43
N PHE A 113 -10.38 -5.15 -11.95
CA PHE A 113 -9.54 -3.98 -11.64
C PHE A 113 -9.10 -3.14 -12.85
N ARG A 114 -9.35 -3.56 -14.09
CA ARG A 114 -8.94 -2.80 -15.29
C ARG A 114 -10.13 -2.19 -16.01
N GLY A 115 -10.11 -0.88 -16.18
CA GLY A 115 -11.06 -0.16 -17.05
C GLY A 115 -12.51 -0.28 -16.57
N VAL A 116 -12.74 -0.38 -15.26
CA VAL A 116 -14.07 -0.59 -14.69
C VAL A 116 -14.93 0.64 -14.94
N LEU A 117 -16.04 0.45 -15.65
CA LEU A 117 -16.97 1.52 -16.03
C LEU A 117 -17.80 1.97 -14.82
N VAL A 118 -17.81 3.28 -14.55
CA VAL A 118 -18.63 3.90 -13.49
C VAL A 118 -19.66 4.85 -14.09
N LEU A 119 -19.23 5.71 -15.01
CA LEU A 119 -20.11 6.63 -15.72
C LEU A 119 -20.32 6.10 -17.14
N ASP A 120 -21.50 5.51 -17.37
CA ASP A 120 -21.91 5.08 -18.69
C ASP A 120 -22.54 6.24 -19.48
N SER A 121 -22.14 6.35 -20.73
CA SER A 121 -22.57 7.40 -21.65
C SER A 121 -22.62 6.87 -23.09
N PRO A 122 -23.61 7.30 -23.90
CA PRO A 122 -23.61 7.05 -25.34
C PRO A 122 -22.43 7.69 -26.07
N ASP A 123 -21.91 8.81 -25.54
CA ASP A 123 -20.68 9.44 -26.02
C ASP A 123 -19.49 8.79 -25.31
N PRO A 124 -18.59 8.08 -26.03
CA PRO A 124 -17.39 7.50 -25.44
C PRO A 124 -16.53 8.52 -24.71
N ALA A 125 -16.49 9.77 -25.19
CA ALA A 125 -15.69 10.82 -24.57
C ALA A 125 -16.19 11.22 -23.16
N ALA A 126 -17.46 10.96 -22.86
CA ALA A 126 -18.06 11.21 -21.56
C ALA A 126 -18.13 9.96 -20.67
N ARG A 127 -17.57 8.82 -21.11
CA ARG A 127 -17.47 7.62 -20.26
C ARG A 127 -16.33 7.78 -19.26
N GLY A 128 -16.64 7.43 -18.01
CA GLY A 128 -15.72 7.51 -16.88
C GLY A 128 -15.44 6.13 -16.31
N ASN A 129 -14.15 5.80 -16.20
CA ASN A 129 -13.67 4.51 -15.74
C ASN A 129 -12.70 4.69 -14.56
N PHE A 130 -12.45 3.61 -13.82
CA PHE A 130 -11.28 3.51 -12.96
C PHE A 130 -10.45 2.26 -13.25
N THR A 131 -9.17 2.33 -12.91
CA THR A 131 -8.24 1.21 -12.97
C THR A 131 -7.41 1.16 -11.69
N VAL A 132 -7.22 -0.05 -11.15
CA VAL A 132 -6.41 -0.33 -9.97
C VAL A 132 -5.12 -1.02 -10.42
N LEU A 133 -3.99 -0.47 -9.98
CA LEU A 133 -2.66 -0.88 -10.41
C LEU A 133 -1.77 -1.17 -9.20
N ALA A 134 -0.92 -2.17 -9.37
CA ALA A 134 0.17 -2.49 -8.48
C ALA A 134 1.43 -2.83 -9.29
N PRO A 135 2.63 -2.63 -8.73
CA PRO A 135 3.85 -3.07 -9.38
C PRO A 135 3.93 -4.61 -9.39
N THR A 136 4.61 -5.15 -10.40
CA THR A 136 4.99 -6.57 -10.40
C THR A 136 6.49 -6.73 -10.13
N VAL A 137 6.86 -7.92 -9.67
CA VAL A 137 8.22 -8.30 -9.32
C VAL A 137 8.65 -9.40 -10.28
N ASN A 138 9.82 -9.26 -10.91
CA ASN A 138 10.35 -10.24 -11.84
C ASN A 138 11.00 -11.44 -11.12
N ASP A 139 11.49 -12.39 -11.93
CA ASP A 139 12.18 -13.61 -11.47
C ASP A 139 13.49 -13.34 -10.69
N LEU A 140 13.97 -12.10 -10.67
CA LEU A 140 15.13 -11.66 -9.88
C LEU A 140 14.72 -10.99 -8.56
N GLY A 141 13.43 -10.93 -8.25
CA GLY A 141 12.91 -10.28 -7.05
C GLY A 141 13.00 -8.75 -7.12
N GLN A 142 13.09 -8.19 -8.33
CA GLN A 142 13.16 -6.76 -8.60
C GLN A 142 11.86 -6.27 -9.22
N PHE A 143 11.49 -5.01 -8.96
CA PHE A 143 10.25 -4.46 -9.52
C PHE A 143 10.38 -4.18 -11.01
N ASP A 144 9.55 -4.83 -11.83
CA ASP A 144 9.59 -4.69 -13.29
C ASP A 144 8.19 -4.90 -13.89
N GLY A 145 7.58 -3.83 -14.39
CA GLY A 145 6.23 -3.89 -14.96
C GLY A 145 5.11 -3.57 -13.97
N LEU A 146 3.88 -3.82 -14.43
CA LEU A 146 2.62 -3.49 -13.75
C LEU A 146 1.65 -4.66 -13.85
N ARG A 147 0.77 -4.77 -12.87
CA ARG A 147 -0.36 -5.73 -12.81
C ARG A 147 -1.62 -5.03 -12.31
N PHE A 148 -2.78 -5.67 -12.48
CA PHE A 148 -4.07 -5.10 -12.11
C PHE A 148 -4.58 -5.76 -10.83
N GLY A 149 -4.28 -5.16 -9.68
CA GLY A 149 -4.66 -5.72 -8.39
C GLY A 149 -4.03 -4.97 -7.24
N LEU A 150 -3.86 -5.68 -6.12
CA LEU A 150 -3.43 -5.15 -4.84
C LEU A 150 -2.05 -5.70 -4.46
N GLU A 151 -1.26 -4.89 -3.79
CA GLU A 151 0.02 -5.25 -3.21
C GLU A 151 -0.14 -5.51 -1.73
N ASP A 152 0.53 -6.54 -1.22
CA ASP A 152 0.60 -6.83 0.20
C ASP A 152 1.61 -5.89 0.88
N GLU A 153 1.17 -5.10 1.86
CA GLU A 153 2.10 -4.26 2.61
C GLU A 153 3.05 -5.07 3.51
N SER A 154 2.68 -6.30 3.90
CA SER A 154 3.61 -7.19 4.59
C SER A 154 4.75 -7.65 3.67
N ALA A 155 4.69 -7.44 2.35
CA ALA A 155 5.83 -7.66 1.46
C ALA A 155 6.96 -6.61 1.66
N ARG A 156 6.70 -5.57 2.45
CA ARG A 156 7.63 -4.47 2.74
C ARG A 156 8.02 -4.44 4.21
N LEU A 157 9.10 -3.72 4.49
CA LEU A 157 9.59 -3.52 5.84
C LEU A 157 8.76 -2.45 6.56
N ASN A 158 8.09 -2.84 7.65
CA ASN A 158 7.32 -1.92 8.46
C ASN A 158 8.20 -1.19 9.46
N LEU A 159 8.43 0.10 9.20
CA LEU A 159 9.30 0.96 10.02
C LEU A 159 8.83 1.03 11.48
N ASN A 160 7.51 1.09 11.70
CA ASN A 160 6.94 1.21 13.05
C ASN A 160 6.97 -0.12 13.83
N ALA A 161 7.40 -1.22 13.21
CA ALA A 161 7.56 -2.52 13.84
C ALA A 161 9.04 -2.94 13.99
N LEU A 162 9.99 -2.09 13.58
CA LEU A 162 11.43 -2.42 13.67
C LEU A 162 11.91 -2.64 15.10
N LEU A 163 11.37 -1.89 16.07
CA LEU A 163 11.73 -2.07 17.48
C LEU A 163 11.28 -3.44 18.01
N LEU A 164 10.16 -3.98 17.51
CA LEU A 164 9.74 -5.34 17.83
C LEU A 164 10.74 -6.37 17.30
N ALA A 165 11.40 -6.10 16.16
CA ALA A 165 12.42 -6.98 15.60
C ALA A 165 13.68 -7.03 16.50
N ASP A 166 14.07 -5.90 17.09
CA ASP A 166 15.18 -5.83 18.07
C ASP A 166 14.88 -6.62 19.36
N GLU A 167 13.61 -6.68 19.79
CA GLU A 167 13.20 -7.52 20.91
C GLU A 167 13.30 -9.03 20.60
N GLN A 168 13.10 -9.42 19.34
CA GLN A 168 13.21 -10.82 18.92
C GLN A 168 14.66 -11.26 18.76
N GLN A 169 15.50 -10.40 18.20
CA GLN A 169 16.91 -10.65 17.98
C GLN A 169 17.71 -9.37 18.16
N GLU A 170 18.84 -9.44 18.87
CA GLU A 170 19.76 -8.32 19.05
C GLU A 170 20.15 -7.71 17.68
N ASN A 171 19.89 -6.42 17.50
CA ASN A 171 20.04 -5.67 16.24
C ASN A 171 19.14 -6.11 15.07
N GLY A 172 18.05 -6.84 15.32
CA GLY A 172 17.14 -7.31 14.27
C GLY A 172 16.55 -6.21 13.40
N GLY A 173 16.19 -5.06 13.97
CA GLY A 173 15.69 -3.89 13.22
C GLY A 173 16.77 -3.26 12.34
N ARG A 174 18.00 -3.16 12.85
CA ARG A 174 19.17 -2.70 12.07
C ARG A 174 19.47 -3.64 10.91
N ASP A 175 19.50 -4.95 11.15
CA ASP A 175 19.76 -5.96 10.13
C ASP A 175 18.72 -5.90 9.00
N LEU A 176 17.43 -5.73 9.34
CA LEU A 176 16.35 -5.53 8.36
C LEU A 176 16.58 -4.31 7.47
N LEU A 177 17.01 -3.19 8.05
CA LEU A 177 17.35 -1.98 7.30
C LEU A 177 18.58 -2.19 6.41
N MET A 178 19.59 -2.91 6.89
CA MET A 178 20.83 -3.18 6.15
C MET A 178 20.61 -4.04 4.88
N GLY A 179 19.47 -4.73 4.76
CA GLY A 179 19.07 -5.38 3.51
C GLY A 179 18.73 -4.41 2.37
N LEU A 180 18.41 -3.15 2.69
CA LEU A 180 18.07 -2.14 1.69
C LEU A 180 19.30 -1.71 0.88
N PRO A 181 19.15 -1.49 -0.44
CA PRO A 181 20.27 -1.07 -1.29
C PRO A 181 20.82 0.28 -0.84
N ALA A 182 22.16 0.40 -0.84
CA ALA A 182 22.88 1.60 -0.40
C ALA A 182 22.66 2.02 1.07
N MET A 183 22.04 1.16 1.92
CA MET A 183 21.94 1.42 3.35
C MET A 183 23.32 1.36 4.02
N THR A 184 23.57 2.30 4.92
CA THR A 184 24.79 2.33 5.74
C THR A 184 24.44 2.13 7.20
N GLN A 185 25.38 1.61 7.99
CA GLN A 185 25.19 1.36 9.41
C GLN A 185 24.82 2.63 10.19
N ASP A 186 25.43 3.76 9.85
CA ASP A 186 25.16 5.06 10.47
C ASP A 186 23.79 5.65 10.12
N THR A 187 23.23 5.26 8.96
CA THR A 187 21.87 5.63 8.57
C THR A 187 20.85 4.70 9.22
N ALA A 188 21.12 3.39 9.24
CA ALA A 188 20.26 2.41 9.89
C ALA A 188 20.13 2.68 11.39
N ASP A 189 21.24 2.89 12.10
CA ASP A 189 21.21 3.23 13.53
C ASP A 189 20.50 4.57 13.77
N ALA A 190 20.70 5.58 12.91
CA ALA A 190 19.99 6.85 13.02
C ALA A 190 18.47 6.73 12.76
N ILE A 191 18.03 5.78 11.93
CA ILE A 191 16.60 5.46 11.76
C ILE A 191 16.05 4.80 13.03
N MET A 192 16.82 3.90 13.66
CA MET A 192 16.40 3.24 14.89
C MET A 192 16.29 4.22 16.07
N ASP A 193 17.28 5.11 16.26
CA ASP A 193 17.28 6.21 17.24
C ASP A 193 16.13 7.22 16.98
N TRP A 194 15.69 7.35 15.72
CA TRP A 194 14.56 8.22 15.42
C TRP A 194 13.22 7.63 15.91
N LEU A 195 13.15 6.31 16.10
CA LEU A 195 11.92 5.55 16.34
C LEU A 195 11.70 5.18 17.80
N ASP A 196 12.75 4.90 18.57
CA ASP A 196 12.65 4.52 19.98
C ASP A 196 12.34 5.71 20.89
N ASP A 197 12.00 5.43 22.14
CA ASP A 197 11.45 6.43 23.06
C ASP A 197 12.48 7.06 23.98
N ASP A 198 13.72 6.57 23.97
CA ASP A 198 14.82 7.07 24.80
C ASP A 198 15.69 8.12 24.06
N ASP A 199 16.79 8.52 24.67
CA ASP A 199 17.78 9.46 24.10
C ASP A 199 19.18 8.78 24.08
N GLU A 200 19.25 7.45 24.16
CA GLU A 200 20.48 6.66 24.17
C GLU A 200 20.97 6.40 22.74
N VAL A 201 21.98 7.16 22.32
CA VAL A 201 22.58 7.03 20.99
C VAL A 201 23.14 5.63 20.75
N ARG A 202 22.66 4.92 19.72
CA ARG A 202 23.26 3.66 19.22
C ARG A 202 24.69 3.87 18.72
N GLU A 203 25.43 2.78 18.47
CA GLU A 203 26.86 2.81 18.11
C GLU A 203 27.19 3.84 17.02
N PHE A 204 26.39 3.88 15.95
CA PHE A 204 26.51 4.87 14.89
C PHE A 204 25.23 5.70 14.76
N GLY A 205 24.46 5.88 15.83
CA GLY A 205 23.18 6.54 15.82
C GLY A 205 23.22 8.08 15.82
N ALA A 206 22.07 8.70 16.00
CA ALA A 206 21.88 10.14 16.11
C ALA A 206 20.60 10.45 16.90
N GLU A 207 20.75 11.18 18.01
CA GLU A 207 19.66 11.59 18.90
C GLU A 207 19.48 13.11 18.99
N LEU A 208 18.73 13.56 20.01
CA LEU A 208 18.47 14.95 20.34
C LEU A 208 19.71 15.87 20.26
N ASP A 209 20.87 15.43 20.78
CA ASP A 209 22.12 16.21 20.75
C ASP A 209 22.58 16.50 19.32
N HIS A 210 22.43 15.53 18.41
CA HIS A 210 22.76 15.69 17.00
C HIS A 210 21.79 16.67 16.33
N TYR A 211 20.49 16.42 16.41
CA TYR A 211 19.47 17.20 15.68
C TYR A 211 19.32 18.64 16.21
N SER A 212 19.54 18.86 17.50
CA SER A 212 19.55 20.20 18.11
C SER A 212 20.74 21.06 17.69
N SER A 213 21.79 20.44 17.14
CA SER A 213 22.98 21.14 16.64
C SER A 213 22.85 21.62 15.18
N LEU A 214 21.82 21.17 14.46
CA LEU A 214 21.57 21.53 13.06
C LEU A 214 20.97 22.94 12.92
N ASP A 215 20.97 23.47 11.69
CA ASP A 215 20.35 24.76 11.34
C ASP A 215 19.32 24.58 10.20
N PRO A 216 18.01 24.75 10.47
CA PRO A 216 17.41 25.02 11.78
C PRO A 216 17.46 23.79 12.70
N PRO A 217 17.54 23.98 14.03
CA PRO A 217 17.51 22.86 14.97
C PRO A 217 16.10 22.27 15.08
N TYR A 218 16.03 20.96 15.26
CA TYR A 218 14.78 20.23 15.49
C TYR A 218 15.03 19.05 16.44
N GLN A 219 13.96 18.39 16.85
CA GLN A 219 14.01 17.23 17.75
C GLN A 219 13.70 15.96 16.96
N PRO A 220 14.31 14.83 17.35
CA PRO A 220 13.89 13.52 16.86
C PRO A 220 12.44 13.24 17.28
N LYS A 221 11.82 12.29 16.58
CA LYS A 221 10.41 11.97 16.78
C LYS A 221 10.15 11.20 18.07
N ASN A 222 11.09 10.32 18.40
CA ASN A 222 11.07 9.37 19.50
C ASN A 222 9.74 8.61 19.57
N GLY A 223 9.37 8.00 18.45
CA GLY A 223 8.11 7.29 18.30
C GLY A 223 7.74 6.99 16.86
N PRO A 224 6.51 6.45 16.64
CA PRO A 224 6.11 5.97 15.33
C PRO A 224 6.00 7.10 14.30
N LEU A 225 6.45 6.79 13.08
CA LEU A 225 6.37 7.66 11.93
C LEU A 225 4.92 7.80 11.46
N ALA A 226 4.58 9.00 11.01
CA ALA A 226 3.26 9.27 10.40
C ALA A 226 3.29 9.13 8.87
N THR A 227 4.46 9.33 8.26
CA THR A 227 4.68 9.18 6.80
C THR A 227 6.08 8.66 6.55
N VAL A 228 6.27 7.88 5.49
CA VAL A 228 7.62 7.41 5.06
C VAL A 228 8.55 8.60 4.77
N GLU A 229 8.01 9.71 4.26
CA GLU A 229 8.77 10.94 3.98
C GLU A 229 9.36 11.64 5.22
N GLU A 230 8.90 11.30 6.42
CA GLU A 230 9.50 11.79 7.67
C GLU A 230 10.95 11.33 7.82
N LEU A 231 11.34 10.23 7.16
CA LEU A 231 12.73 9.78 7.09
C LEU A 231 13.68 10.82 6.47
N LEU A 232 13.20 11.80 5.70
CA LEU A 232 14.05 12.88 5.19
C LEU A 232 14.62 13.81 6.27
N LEU A 233 14.11 13.71 7.50
CA LEU A 233 14.65 14.39 8.69
C LEU A 233 15.73 13.57 9.39
N VAL A 234 15.87 12.29 9.05
CA VAL A 234 16.85 11.39 9.67
C VAL A 234 18.21 11.59 9.02
N ARG A 235 19.26 11.55 9.84
CA ARG A 235 20.65 11.66 9.35
C ARG A 235 20.96 10.55 8.34
N GLY A 236 21.56 10.93 7.21
CA GLY A 236 21.98 9.99 6.15
C GLY A 236 20.93 9.70 5.09
N VAL A 237 19.66 10.03 5.33
CA VAL A 237 18.59 9.84 4.36
C VAL A 237 18.57 11.01 3.36
N THR A 238 18.49 10.69 2.06
CA THR A 238 18.38 11.69 0.99
C THR A 238 17.15 11.45 0.12
N PRO A 239 16.61 12.47 -0.56
CA PRO A 239 15.50 12.28 -1.51
C PRO A 239 15.81 11.26 -2.60
N GLN A 240 17.07 11.18 -3.05
CA GLN A 240 17.51 10.24 -4.07
C GLN A 240 17.48 8.79 -3.58
N LEU A 241 17.91 8.54 -2.33
CA LEU A 241 17.80 7.21 -1.72
C LEU A 241 16.35 6.83 -1.46
N LEU A 242 15.54 7.79 -0.98
CA LEU A 242 14.16 7.51 -0.58
C LEU A 242 13.20 7.29 -1.76
N PHE A 243 13.28 8.12 -2.80
CA PHE A 243 12.35 8.07 -3.93
C PHE A 243 12.94 7.45 -5.20
N GLY A 244 14.26 7.27 -5.27
CA GLY A 244 14.92 6.72 -6.44
C GLY A 244 14.77 7.62 -7.68
N ALA A 245 14.72 6.98 -8.85
CA ALA A 245 14.61 7.63 -10.15
C ALA A 245 13.16 7.80 -10.63
N ASP A 246 12.20 7.01 -10.14
CA ASP A 246 10.76 7.15 -10.45
C ASP A 246 10.17 8.42 -9.82
N VAL A 247 10.28 9.54 -10.52
CA VAL A 247 9.87 10.86 -10.02
C VAL A 247 8.34 10.99 -10.04
N ASN A 248 7.70 10.42 -11.06
CA ASN A 248 6.26 10.53 -11.24
C ASN A 248 5.47 9.49 -10.42
N ARG A 249 6.17 8.58 -9.72
CA ARG A 249 5.64 7.53 -8.85
C ARG A 249 4.62 6.64 -9.56
N ASN A 250 4.82 6.33 -10.84
CA ASN A 250 3.96 5.40 -11.58
C ASN A 250 4.41 3.94 -11.45
N GLY A 251 5.48 3.68 -10.69
CA GLY A 251 6.02 2.35 -10.53
C GLY A 251 6.69 1.85 -11.80
N LEU A 252 7.22 2.72 -12.65
CA LEU A 252 8.11 2.41 -13.76
C LEU A 252 9.18 3.51 -13.83
N VAL A 253 10.36 3.19 -14.36
CA VAL A 253 11.39 4.21 -14.62
C VAL A 253 11.39 4.50 -16.10
N ASP A 254 10.82 5.64 -16.47
CA ASP A 254 10.69 6.05 -17.85
C ASP A 254 12.06 6.46 -18.46
N PRO A 255 12.25 6.41 -19.79
CA PRO A 255 13.50 6.83 -20.43
C PRO A 255 13.98 8.24 -20.03
N GLN A 256 13.06 9.13 -19.68
CA GLN A 256 13.33 10.48 -19.20
C GLN A 256 13.86 10.52 -17.75
N GLU A 257 13.67 9.46 -16.98
CA GLU A 257 14.04 9.32 -15.56
C GLU A 257 15.35 8.56 -15.35
N GLN A 258 15.76 7.75 -16.34
CA GLN A 258 16.98 6.91 -16.32
C GLN A 258 18.31 7.68 -16.16
N GLY A 259 18.30 9.02 -16.21
CA GLY A 259 19.49 9.87 -16.07
C GLY A 259 19.77 10.37 -14.65
N LEU A 260 18.92 10.05 -13.67
CA LEU A 260 19.10 10.49 -12.29
C LEU A 260 20.17 9.66 -11.58
N ALA A 261 21.31 10.28 -11.29
CA ALA A 261 22.37 9.64 -10.50
C ALA A 261 21.95 9.53 -9.03
N ILE A 262 21.81 8.30 -8.54
CA ILE A 262 21.54 8.03 -7.13
C ILE A 262 22.86 7.67 -6.44
N PRO A 263 23.28 8.40 -5.38
CA PRO A 263 24.50 8.08 -4.65
C PRO A 263 24.46 6.67 -4.07
N GLY A 264 25.53 5.90 -4.27
CA GLY A 264 25.63 4.53 -3.74
C GLY A 264 24.80 3.48 -4.48
N ASP A 265 24.16 3.85 -5.61
CA ASP A 265 23.40 2.91 -6.45
C ASP A 265 24.27 1.71 -6.88
N PRO A 266 23.86 0.47 -6.56
CA PRO A 266 24.55 -0.73 -7.02
C PRO A 266 24.56 -0.90 -8.54
N GLY A 267 23.68 -0.20 -9.27
CA GLY A 267 23.56 -0.29 -10.72
C GLY A 267 22.85 -1.56 -11.21
N ASP A 268 22.18 -2.28 -10.31
CA ASP A 268 21.39 -3.47 -10.58
C ASP A 268 19.88 -3.17 -10.72
N GLY A 269 19.47 -1.91 -10.59
CA GLY A 269 18.08 -1.47 -10.66
C GLY A 269 17.31 -1.56 -9.33
N SER A 270 17.90 -2.09 -8.26
CA SER A 270 17.24 -2.19 -6.94
C SER A 270 16.89 -0.82 -6.36
N LEU A 271 17.72 0.20 -6.59
CA LEU A 271 17.48 1.55 -6.07
C LEU A 271 16.61 2.42 -7.01
N ALA A 272 16.17 1.88 -8.15
CA ALA A 272 15.48 2.64 -9.19
C ALA A 272 14.16 3.26 -8.72
N ARG A 273 13.46 2.65 -7.75
CA ARG A 273 12.24 3.18 -7.11
C ARG A 273 12.47 3.74 -5.69
N GLY A 274 13.73 3.73 -5.25
CA GLY A 274 14.15 4.14 -3.92
C GLY A 274 13.61 3.27 -2.78
N TRP A 275 13.99 3.61 -1.55
CA TRP A 275 13.56 2.90 -0.35
C TRP A 275 12.05 2.92 -0.13
N SER A 276 11.32 3.92 -0.64
CA SER A 276 9.86 4.00 -0.52
C SER A 276 9.10 2.84 -1.20
N ALA A 277 9.76 2.09 -2.08
CA ALA A 277 9.22 0.87 -2.65
C ALA A 277 9.36 -0.36 -1.74
N TYR A 278 10.26 -0.30 -0.75
CA TYR A 278 10.56 -1.39 0.19
C TYR A 278 10.06 -1.13 1.61
N LEU A 279 9.62 0.10 1.90
CA LEU A 279 9.22 0.54 3.23
C LEU A 279 7.70 0.73 3.32
N THR A 280 7.17 0.45 4.51
CA THR A 280 5.79 0.73 4.89
C THR A 280 5.70 1.20 6.33
N LEU A 281 4.55 1.77 6.69
CA LEU A 281 4.17 2.06 8.08
C LEU A 281 3.11 1.10 8.60
N TYR A 282 2.57 0.27 7.72
CA TYR A 282 1.39 -0.54 7.97
C TYR A 282 1.66 -1.95 7.46
N SER A 283 1.80 -2.93 8.34
CA SER A 283 1.78 -4.35 7.97
C SER A 283 1.11 -5.12 9.08
N LEU A 284 0.12 -5.94 8.74
CA LEU A 284 -0.64 -6.75 9.67
C LEU A 284 -1.05 -8.05 8.96
N GLU A 285 -1.05 -9.15 9.69
CA GLU A 285 -1.72 -10.39 9.32
C GLU A 285 -2.80 -10.74 10.37
N LYS A 286 -3.89 -11.37 9.93
CA LYS A 286 -4.90 -11.94 10.81
C LYS A 286 -4.38 -13.19 11.49
N ASN A 287 -4.69 -13.33 12.77
CA ASN A 287 -4.46 -14.56 13.53
C ASN A 287 -5.69 -15.48 13.43
N GLN A 288 -6.02 -15.88 12.20
CA GLN A 288 -7.17 -16.72 11.87
C GLN A 288 -6.75 -17.93 11.02
N ASN A 289 -7.58 -18.98 11.04
CA ASN A 289 -7.49 -20.11 10.13
C ASN A 289 -8.21 -19.82 8.80
N GLU A 290 -8.10 -20.72 7.83
CA GLU A 290 -8.78 -20.61 6.53
C GLU A 290 -10.30 -20.37 6.64
N ALA A 291 -10.95 -20.91 7.67
CA ALA A 291 -12.38 -20.75 7.90
C ALA A 291 -12.76 -19.37 8.51
N GLY A 292 -11.79 -18.47 8.70
CA GLY A 292 -11.97 -17.16 9.34
C GLY A 292 -12.17 -17.23 10.85
N GLN A 293 -11.87 -18.37 11.48
CA GLN A 293 -11.96 -18.55 12.93
C GLN A 293 -10.63 -18.18 13.59
N PRO A 294 -10.63 -17.59 14.81
CA PRO A 294 -9.39 -17.33 15.54
C PRO A 294 -8.57 -18.62 15.74
N ARG A 295 -7.26 -18.53 15.57
CA ARG A 295 -6.37 -19.67 15.86
C ARG A 295 -6.37 -19.99 17.37
N ILE A 296 -6.21 -21.26 17.69
CA ILE A 296 -6.22 -21.76 19.06
C ILE A 296 -4.94 -21.29 19.77
N PHE A 297 -5.09 -20.47 20.81
CA PHE A 297 -3.98 -19.99 21.61
C PHE A 297 -3.48 -21.09 22.56
N VAL A 298 -2.36 -21.73 22.21
CA VAL A 298 -1.85 -22.92 22.92
C VAL A 298 -1.37 -22.64 24.35
N ASN A 299 -1.17 -21.37 24.69
CA ASN A 299 -0.74 -20.92 26.01
C ASN A 299 -1.90 -20.46 26.90
N GLY A 300 -3.15 -20.82 26.56
CA GLY A 300 -4.34 -20.56 27.38
C GLY A 300 -4.19 -21.06 28.83
N THR A 301 -4.93 -20.43 29.74
CA THR A 301 -4.89 -20.75 31.19
C THR A 301 -5.84 -21.88 31.57
N ASP A 302 -6.98 -22.01 30.89
CA ASP A 302 -7.95 -23.08 31.09
C ASP A 302 -7.56 -24.31 30.25
N MET A 303 -7.03 -25.33 30.90
CA MET A 303 -6.60 -26.58 30.23
C MET A 303 -7.77 -27.40 29.70
N ALA A 304 -8.95 -27.32 30.32
CA ALA A 304 -10.12 -28.05 29.85
C ALA A 304 -10.71 -27.41 28.59
N ALA A 305 -10.78 -26.09 28.56
CA ALA A 305 -11.15 -25.34 27.35
C ALA A 305 -10.13 -25.58 26.22
N LEU A 306 -8.83 -25.43 26.52
CA LEU A 306 -7.76 -25.68 25.55
C LEU A 306 -7.82 -27.10 24.96
N PHE A 307 -8.02 -28.12 25.81
CA PHE A 307 -8.15 -29.50 25.33
C PHE A 307 -9.35 -29.66 24.38
N ALA A 308 -10.51 -29.09 24.74
CA ALA A 308 -11.73 -29.18 23.94
C ALA A 308 -11.60 -28.46 22.58
N GLU A 309 -10.91 -27.31 22.55
CA GLU A 309 -10.61 -26.58 21.31
C GLU A 309 -9.64 -27.38 20.43
N LEU A 310 -8.56 -27.91 21.01
CA LEU A 310 -7.59 -28.73 20.27
C LEU A 310 -8.20 -30.03 19.75
N GLU A 311 -9.12 -30.67 20.47
CA GLU A 311 -9.82 -31.88 20.01
C GLU A 311 -10.76 -31.60 18.84
N GLN A 312 -11.26 -30.37 18.69
CA GLN A 312 -12.08 -29.99 17.54
C GLN A 312 -11.25 -29.77 16.28
N ALA A 313 -10.04 -29.21 16.42
CA ALA A 313 -9.16 -28.91 15.29
C ALA A 313 -8.20 -30.06 14.92
N PHE A 314 -7.85 -30.91 15.89
CA PHE A 314 -6.87 -31.98 15.75
C PHE A 314 -7.40 -33.32 16.29
N ASP A 315 -6.61 -34.39 16.18
CA ASP A 315 -6.97 -35.67 16.81
C ASP A 315 -6.72 -35.66 18.33
N VAL A 316 -7.40 -36.56 19.04
CA VAL A 316 -7.32 -36.70 20.51
C VAL A 316 -5.88 -36.88 21.00
N ASN A 317 -5.02 -37.57 20.25
CA ASN A 317 -3.63 -37.75 20.65
C ASN A 317 -2.84 -36.43 20.61
N THR A 318 -3.08 -35.61 19.58
CA THR A 318 -2.44 -34.29 19.46
C THR A 318 -2.90 -33.34 20.55
N ALA A 319 -4.21 -33.27 20.81
CA ALA A 319 -4.75 -32.49 21.92
C ALA A 319 -4.14 -32.93 23.26
N THR A 320 -4.08 -34.24 23.51
CA THR A 320 -3.48 -34.80 24.73
C THR A 320 -2.00 -34.45 24.85
N PHE A 321 -1.23 -34.56 23.76
CA PHE A 321 0.20 -34.27 23.77
C PHE A 321 0.48 -32.79 24.06
N ILE A 322 -0.21 -31.87 23.40
CA ILE A 322 0.00 -30.42 23.58
C ILE A 322 -0.30 -30.01 25.03
N VAL A 323 -1.44 -30.46 25.59
CA VAL A 323 -1.79 -30.14 26.98
C VAL A 323 -0.82 -30.81 27.96
N ALA A 324 -0.43 -32.07 27.72
CA ALA A 324 0.59 -32.72 28.54
C ALA A 324 1.93 -31.98 28.51
N PHE A 325 2.34 -31.47 27.34
CA PHE A 325 3.54 -30.67 27.16
C PHE A 325 3.45 -29.37 27.97
N ARG A 326 2.31 -28.67 27.92
CA ARG A 326 2.06 -27.46 28.73
C ARG A 326 2.16 -27.75 30.24
N GLN A 327 1.67 -28.89 30.70
CA GLN A 327 1.69 -29.25 32.12
C GLN A 327 3.07 -29.70 32.64
N ASN A 328 3.81 -30.50 31.85
CA ASN A 328 4.99 -31.22 32.34
C ASN A 328 6.31 -30.85 31.65
N GLY A 329 6.25 -30.15 30.51
CA GLY A 329 7.40 -29.76 29.70
C GLY A 329 8.04 -30.93 28.94
N SER A 330 9.14 -30.62 28.24
CA SER A 330 9.92 -31.61 27.49
C SER A 330 10.65 -32.58 28.41
N TYR A 331 10.56 -33.87 28.11
CA TYR A 331 11.25 -34.95 28.80
C TYR A 331 12.44 -35.47 27.99
N SER A 332 13.63 -35.51 28.62
CA SER A 332 14.90 -35.92 28.00
C SER A 332 15.48 -37.24 28.54
N GLY A 333 14.72 -37.97 29.35
CA GLY A 333 15.21 -39.22 29.94
C GLY A 333 15.05 -40.46 29.04
N SER A 334 15.54 -41.59 29.53
CA SER A 334 15.71 -42.83 28.76
C SER A 334 14.51 -43.79 28.79
N GLN A 335 13.46 -43.51 29.56
CA GLN A 335 12.25 -44.35 29.55
C GLN A 335 11.69 -44.42 28.12
N PRO A 336 11.30 -45.60 27.60
CA PRO A 336 10.75 -45.71 26.25
C PRO A 336 9.43 -44.94 26.12
N ALA A 337 9.19 -44.32 24.95
CA ALA A 337 7.94 -43.65 24.68
C ALA A 337 6.87 -44.64 24.18
N SER A 338 5.63 -44.39 24.55
CA SER A 338 4.44 -44.96 23.93
C SER A 338 3.91 -43.97 22.88
N GLY A 339 3.62 -44.47 21.68
CA GLY A 339 3.11 -43.65 20.57
C GLY A 339 1.63 -43.27 20.65
N GLN A 340 0.90 -43.67 21.71
CA GLN A 340 -0.52 -43.35 21.90
C GLN A 340 -0.81 -42.97 23.34
N ALA A 341 -1.74 -42.03 23.53
CA ALA A 341 -2.30 -41.72 24.84
C ALA A 341 -3.28 -42.84 25.24
N ALA A 342 -2.94 -43.60 26.29
CA ALA A 342 -3.74 -44.72 26.76
C ALA A 342 -4.65 -44.38 27.97
N GLY A 343 -4.71 -43.12 28.39
CA GLY A 343 -5.42 -42.68 29.59
C GLY A 343 -6.00 -41.27 29.46
N THR A 344 -6.79 -40.87 30.47
CA THR A 344 -7.39 -39.52 30.55
C THR A 344 -6.45 -38.57 31.28
N LEU A 345 -6.23 -37.38 30.73
CA LEU A 345 -5.38 -36.37 31.35
C LEU A 345 -6.10 -35.69 32.52
N ASP A 346 -5.38 -35.41 33.60
CA ASP A 346 -5.88 -34.55 34.67
C ASP A 346 -5.84 -33.08 34.22
N LEU A 347 -6.96 -32.59 33.71
CA LEU A 347 -7.13 -31.23 33.21
C LEU A 347 -7.23 -30.19 34.34
N THR A 348 -7.23 -30.60 35.62
CA THR A 348 -7.19 -29.65 36.75
C THR A 348 -5.78 -29.12 37.02
N LYS A 349 -4.75 -29.77 36.47
CA LYS A 349 -3.36 -29.31 36.57
C LYS A 349 -3.11 -28.14 35.63
N GLU A 350 -2.58 -27.05 36.17
CA GLU A 350 -2.22 -25.85 35.39
C GLU A 350 -1.02 -26.11 34.45
N GLY A 351 -1.04 -25.42 33.31
CA GLY A 351 0.07 -25.43 32.34
C GLY A 351 1.24 -24.56 32.80
N LYS A 352 2.33 -25.19 33.25
CA LYS A 352 3.53 -24.52 33.81
C LYS A 352 4.59 -24.15 32.76
N TYR A 353 4.59 -24.81 31.61
CA TYR A 353 5.64 -24.69 30.61
C TYR A 353 5.06 -24.05 29.34
N PRO A 354 5.20 -22.72 29.14
CA PRO A 354 4.72 -22.05 27.93
C PRO A 354 5.45 -22.56 26.70
N ILE A 355 4.71 -22.66 25.59
CA ILE A 355 5.26 -22.96 24.27
C ILE A 355 5.67 -21.62 23.65
N THR A 356 6.96 -21.43 23.40
CA THR A 356 7.51 -20.23 22.78
C THR A 356 7.23 -20.18 21.29
N GLN A 357 7.43 -21.30 20.58
CA GLN A 357 7.12 -21.45 19.16
C GLN A 357 6.44 -22.80 18.91
N LEU A 358 5.52 -22.88 17.94
CA LEU A 358 4.83 -24.14 17.62
C LEU A 358 5.81 -25.24 17.19
N LEU A 359 6.89 -24.85 16.49
CA LEU A 359 7.96 -25.76 16.08
C LEU A 359 8.75 -26.34 17.27
N ASP A 360 8.54 -25.88 18.51
CA ASP A 360 9.13 -26.49 19.71
C ASP A 360 8.53 -27.85 20.03
N LEU A 361 7.37 -28.19 19.48
CA LEU A 361 6.70 -29.47 19.69
C LEU A 361 7.30 -30.61 18.85
N VAL A 362 8.06 -30.29 17.80
CA VAL A 362 8.58 -31.26 16.82
C VAL A 362 9.61 -32.19 17.44
N GLY A 363 9.36 -33.50 17.31
CA GLY A 363 10.26 -34.54 17.83
C GLY A 363 10.45 -34.54 19.35
N LYS A 364 9.61 -33.82 20.11
CA LYS A 364 9.67 -33.80 21.57
C LYS A 364 8.98 -35.00 22.22
N ARG A 365 9.24 -35.16 23.51
CA ARG A 365 8.69 -36.22 24.34
C ARG A 365 8.20 -35.60 25.63
N VAL A 366 7.14 -36.14 26.21
CA VAL A 366 6.55 -35.61 27.45
C VAL A 366 6.32 -36.76 28.41
N ARG A 367 6.72 -36.58 29.66
CA ARG A 367 6.36 -37.53 30.72
C ARG A 367 5.06 -37.07 31.37
N VAL A 368 4.06 -37.92 31.38
CA VAL A 368 2.74 -37.64 31.94
C VAL A 368 2.33 -38.74 32.91
N LYS A 369 1.57 -38.36 33.93
CA LYS A 369 0.85 -39.28 34.81
C LYS A 369 -0.64 -39.08 34.56
N PHE A 370 -1.27 -40.07 33.93
CA PHE A 370 -2.70 -40.06 33.64
C PHE A 370 -3.52 -40.23 34.92
N ASP A 371 -4.79 -39.81 34.86
CA ASP A 371 -5.69 -39.98 36.00
C ASP A 371 -5.95 -41.47 36.25
N GLY A 372 -5.90 -41.86 37.52
CA GLY A 372 -6.02 -43.27 37.95
C GLY A 372 -4.77 -44.14 37.77
N ASP A 373 -3.74 -43.71 37.05
CA ASP A 373 -2.49 -44.46 36.89
C ASP A 373 -1.55 -44.26 38.09
N GLU A 374 -0.83 -45.32 38.50
CA GLU A 374 0.21 -45.21 39.54
C GLU A 374 1.53 -44.69 38.98
N ASP A 375 1.90 -45.17 37.78
CA ASP A 375 3.16 -44.89 37.10
C ASP A 375 3.04 -43.76 36.06
N SER A 376 4.17 -43.13 35.72
CA SER A 376 4.24 -42.16 34.63
C SER A 376 4.52 -42.85 33.30
N SER A 377 3.79 -42.46 32.26
CA SER A 377 4.05 -42.83 30.87
C SER A 377 4.82 -41.72 30.15
N VAL A 378 5.48 -42.06 29.04
CA VAL A 378 6.17 -41.09 28.19
C VAL A 378 5.47 -41.07 26.84
N LEU A 379 4.91 -39.93 26.47
CA LEU A 379 4.31 -39.70 25.17
C LEU A 379 5.36 -39.20 24.18
N GLU A 380 5.29 -39.71 22.96
CA GLU A 380 6.01 -39.17 21.81
C GLU A 380 5.18 -38.09 21.14
N SER A 381 5.86 -37.08 20.58
CA SER A 381 5.19 -36.04 19.80
C SER A 381 4.52 -36.62 18.57
N PRO A 382 3.25 -36.28 18.28
CA PRO A 382 2.62 -36.61 17.00
C PRO A 382 3.29 -35.88 15.83
N PHE A 383 4.09 -34.84 16.11
CA PHE A 383 4.80 -34.03 15.14
C PHE A 383 6.17 -34.64 14.83
N ALA A 384 6.17 -35.66 13.99
CA ALA A 384 7.39 -36.33 13.54
C ALA A 384 8.25 -35.39 12.66
N PRO A 385 9.58 -35.30 12.91
CA PRO A 385 10.48 -34.49 12.10
C PRO A 385 10.72 -35.07 10.70
N GLY A 386 11.43 -34.32 9.85
CA GLY A 386 11.81 -34.75 8.51
C GLY A 386 10.69 -34.58 7.48
N LEU A 387 10.68 -35.41 6.44
CA LEU A 387 9.70 -35.32 5.35
C LEU A 387 8.25 -35.54 5.79
N ALA A 388 8.02 -36.11 6.98
CA ALA A 388 6.68 -36.26 7.55
C ALA A 388 6.01 -34.91 7.84
N MET A 389 6.80 -33.84 7.99
CA MET A 389 6.31 -32.49 8.29
C MET A 389 5.29 -31.98 7.27
N THR A 390 5.47 -32.30 5.99
CA THR A 390 4.55 -31.87 4.90
C THR A 390 3.11 -32.34 5.11
N ALA A 391 2.88 -33.41 5.89
CA ALA A 391 1.54 -33.95 6.12
C ALA A 391 0.76 -33.26 7.26
N TRP A 392 1.44 -32.65 8.23
CA TRP A 392 0.80 -32.12 9.44
C TRP A 392 1.12 -30.65 9.73
N LEU A 393 2.21 -30.11 9.18
CA LEU A 393 2.68 -28.76 9.49
C LEU A 393 1.70 -27.66 9.03
N PRO A 394 1.10 -27.73 7.82
CA PRO A 394 0.08 -26.75 7.41
C PRO A 394 -1.11 -26.74 8.37
N THR A 395 -1.64 -27.91 8.73
CA THR A 395 -2.77 -28.01 9.68
C THR A 395 -2.43 -27.44 11.05
N LEU A 396 -1.20 -27.67 11.54
CA LEU A 396 -0.73 -27.10 12.81
C LEU A 396 -0.66 -25.56 12.74
N MET A 397 -0.06 -25.01 11.68
CA MET A 397 0.13 -23.58 11.51
C MET A 397 -1.18 -22.83 11.23
N ASP A 398 -2.14 -23.48 10.57
CA ASP A 398 -3.46 -22.93 10.28
C ASP A 398 -4.32 -22.81 11.54
N ASN A 399 -4.25 -23.80 12.45
CA ASN A 399 -5.20 -23.90 13.56
C ASN A 399 -4.64 -23.48 14.93
N ALA A 400 -3.33 -23.42 15.12
CA ALA A 400 -2.71 -23.09 16.40
C ALA A 400 -1.88 -21.80 16.34
N THR A 401 -1.74 -21.13 17.49
CA THR A 401 -0.92 -19.92 17.62
C THR A 401 -0.34 -19.79 19.04
N VAL A 402 0.81 -19.13 19.14
CA VAL A 402 1.42 -18.72 20.41
C VAL A 402 1.14 -17.25 20.74
N ASN A 403 0.47 -16.51 19.83
CA ASN A 403 0.09 -15.12 20.03
C ASN A 403 -1.42 -15.05 20.33
N PRO A 404 -1.86 -14.44 21.45
CA PRO A 404 -3.28 -14.31 21.77
C PRO A 404 -3.97 -13.17 21.00
N GLU A 405 -3.21 -12.26 20.39
CA GLU A 405 -3.76 -11.09 19.71
C GLU A 405 -4.43 -11.49 18.39
N PRO A 406 -5.52 -10.81 17.99
CA PRO A 406 -6.24 -11.13 16.75
C PRO A 406 -5.46 -10.79 15.48
N THR A 407 -4.40 -9.99 15.59
CA THR A 407 -3.55 -9.56 14.47
C THR A 407 -2.09 -9.52 14.89
N ILE A 408 -1.19 -9.80 13.95
CA ILE A 408 0.26 -9.79 14.18
C ILE A 408 0.90 -8.75 13.25
N PRO A 409 1.54 -7.68 13.78
CA PRO A 409 2.20 -6.67 12.96
C PRO A 409 3.63 -7.04 12.60
N GLY A 410 4.16 -6.43 11.54
CA GLY A 410 5.62 -6.33 11.33
C GLY A 410 6.31 -7.50 10.64
N ARG A 411 5.65 -8.65 10.49
CA ARG A 411 6.22 -9.82 9.77
C ARG A 411 6.24 -9.59 8.26
N VAL A 412 7.26 -10.14 7.61
CA VAL A 412 7.54 -10.00 6.18
C VAL A 412 6.94 -11.17 5.40
N ASN A 413 6.09 -10.87 4.42
CA ASN A 413 5.44 -11.84 3.55
C ASN A 413 6.43 -12.41 2.52
N ILE A 414 6.88 -13.65 2.76
CA ILE A 414 7.83 -14.37 1.90
C ILE A 414 7.25 -14.86 0.57
N ASN A 415 5.98 -14.57 0.26
CA ASN A 415 5.41 -14.90 -1.04
C ASN A 415 5.52 -13.72 -2.02
N GLN A 416 5.64 -12.49 -1.52
CA GLN A 416 5.67 -11.27 -2.36
C GLN A 416 6.84 -10.33 -2.06
N ALA A 417 7.56 -10.49 -0.94
CA ALA A 417 8.62 -9.57 -0.52
C ALA A 417 9.77 -9.48 -1.55
N PRO A 418 10.18 -8.28 -2.00
CA PRO A 418 11.31 -8.12 -2.91
C PRO A 418 12.62 -8.69 -2.34
N ARG A 419 13.58 -8.99 -3.23
CA ARG A 419 14.87 -9.59 -2.84
C ARG A 419 15.60 -8.78 -1.75
N ALA A 420 15.61 -7.46 -1.86
CA ALA A 420 16.26 -6.56 -0.90
C ALA A 420 15.68 -6.68 0.52
N VAL A 421 14.36 -6.82 0.64
CA VAL A 421 13.70 -6.98 1.95
C VAL A 421 14.07 -8.34 2.57
N LEU A 422 14.15 -9.39 1.74
CA LEU A 422 14.53 -10.71 2.23
C LEU A 422 15.97 -10.79 2.75
N LEU A 423 16.91 -10.12 2.06
CA LEU A 423 18.32 -10.07 2.47
C LEU A 423 18.53 -9.44 3.85
N GLY A 424 17.62 -8.56 4.28
CA GLY A 424 17.70 -7.93 5.59
C GLY A 424 17.25 -8.84 6.73
N ILE A 425 16.63 -10.00 6.46
CA ILE A 425 16.05 -10.83 7.51
C ILE A 425 17.17 -11.45 8.36
N PRO A 426 17.17 -11.22 9.68
CA PRO A 426 18.21 -11.75 10.55
C PRO A 426 18.30 -13.27 10.49
N GLY A 427 19.50 -13.78 10.24
CA GLY A 427 19.76 -15.23 10.13
C GLY A 427 19.30 -15.89 8.82
N MET A 428 18.83 -15.12 7.83
CA MET A 428 18.46 -15.67 6.52
C MET A 428 19.70 -15.85 5.62
N PRO A 429 19.99 -17.07 5.13
CA PRO A 429 21.08 -17.28 4.19
C PRO A 429 20.79 -16.66 2.80
N ASP A 430 21.79 -16.03 2.18
CA ASP A 430 21.65 -15.45 0.83
C ASP A 430 21.20 -16.48 -0.22
N ASP A 431 21.69 -17.72 -0.13
CA ASP A 431 21.29 -18.79 -1.05
C ASP A 431 19.83 -19.21 -0.86
N LEU A 432 19.30 -19.07 0.37
CA LEU A 432 17.88 -19.28 0.64
C LEU A 432 17.03 -18.19 0.00
N VAL A 433 17.48 -16.93 0.01
CA VAL A 433 16.79 -15.83 -0.68
C VAL A 433 16.65 -16.12 -2.16
N ASP A 434 17.73 -16.53 -2.81
CA ASP A 434 17.71 -16.83 -4.25
C ASP A 434 16.81 -18.06 -4.55
N LYS A 435 16.79 -19.08 -3.67
CA LYS A 435 15.85 -20.22 -3.76
C LYS A 435 14.40 -19.78 -3.60
N ILE A 436 14.09 -18.88 -2.66
CA ILE A 436 12.73 -18.36 -2.43
C ILE A 436 12.25 -17.64 -3.68
N VAL A 437 13.03 -16.67 -4.18
CA VAL A 437 12.67 -15.89 -5.38
C VAL A 437 12.49 -16.82 -6.59
N SER A 438 13.37 -17.80 -6.77
CA SER A 438 13.29 -18.77 -7.87
C SER A 438 12.07 -19.69 -7.75
N ALA A 439 11.70 -20.11 -6.54
CA ALA A 439 10.52 -20.93 -6.30
C ALA A 439 9.22 -20.16 -6.60
N ARG A 440 9.16 -18.86 -6.26
CA ARG A 440 8.02 -17.99 -6.55
C ARG A 440 7.69 -17.86 -8.03
N ALA A 441 8.70 -17.80 -8.89
CA ALA A 441 8.50 -17.73 -10.33
C ALA A 441 7.76 -18.97 -10.90
N GLN A 442 7.73 -20.06 -10.13
CA GLN A 442 7.04 -21.29 -10.49
C GLN A 442 5.63 -21.39 -9.89
N PHE A 443 5.25 -20.48 -8.98
CA PHE A 443 3.92 -20.46 -8.37
C PHE A 443 2.96 -19.66 -9.23
N ASP A 444 1.78 -20.24 -9.48
CA ASP A 444 0.63 -19.47 -9.92
C ASP A 444 0.13 -18.68 -8.70
N PRO A 445 -0.06 -17.35 -8.76
CA PRO A 445 -0.71 -16.59 -7.68
C PRO A 445 -2.13 -17.08 -7.34
N LEU A 446 -2.73 -17.91 -8.21
CA LEU A 446 -3.98 -18.62 -8.00
C LEU A 446 -3.80 -20.05 -7.45
N ASP A 447 -2.57 -20.54 -7.27
CA ASP A 447 -2.29 -21.85 -6.69
C ASP A 447 -2.63 -21.85 -5.20
N ASP A 448 -3.69 -22.57 -4.84
CA ASP A 448 -4.21 -22.66 -3.48
C ASP A 448 -3.53 -23.80 -2.70
N SER A 449 -2.21 -23.91 -2.82
CA SER A 449 -1.43 -24.88 -2.06
C SER A 449 -1.54 -24.54 -0.57
N PRO A 450 -2.08 -25.44 0.29
CA PRO A 450 -2.20 -25.17 1.72
C PRO A 450 -0.84 -24.91 2.40
N ASN A 451 0.25 -25.43 1.81
CA ASN A 451 1.60 -25.23 2.32
C ASN A 451 2.02 -23.76 2.23
N HIS A 452 1.78 -23.10 1.09
CA HIS A 452 2.26 -21.74 0.82
C HIS A 452 1.50 -20.66 1.58
N ARG A 453 0.45 -21.02 2.31
CA ARG A 453 -0.28 -20.12 3.21
C ARG A 453 0.45 -19.84 4.52
N HIS A 454 1.52 -20.60 4.82
CA HIS A 454 2.30 -20.44 6.04
C HIS A 454 3.79 -20.32 5.72
N GLU A 455 4.51 -19.51 6.49
CA GLU A 455 5.94 -19.25 6.30
C GLU A 455 6.81 -20.51 6.38
N THR A 456 6.26 -21.58 6.98
CA THR A 456 6.91 -22.88 7.11
C THR A 456 7.06 -23.64 5.80
N TRP A 457 6.51 -23.12 4.67
CA TRP A 457 6.66 -23.78 3.38
C TRP A 457 8.11 -23.93 2.94
N LEU A 458 9.01 -23.08 3.44
CA LEU A 458 10.47 -23.22 3.28
C LEU A 458 10.99 -24.59 3.71
N LEU A 459 10.37 -25.19 4.75
CA LEU A 459 10.70 -26.54 5.21
C LEU A 459 9.98 -27.62 4.40
N THR A 460 8.69 -27.44 4.10
CA THR A 460 7.88 -28.48 3.42
C THR A 460 8.31 -28.70 1.97
N ASP A 461 8.77 -27.64 1.32
CA ASP A 461 9.20 -27.67 -0.08
C ASP A 461 10.71 -27.98 -0.22
N GLY A 462 11.40 -28.15 0.92
CA GLY A 462 12.80 -28.55 0.95
C GLY A 462 13.78 -27.45 0.54
N LEU A 463 13.39 -26.17 0.65
CA LEU A 463 14.29 -25.04 0.38
C LEU A 463 15.28 -24.83 1.53
N LEU A 464 14.79 -25.01 2.77
CA LEU A 464 15.55 -24.85 4.00
C LEU A 464 15.92 -26.22 4.58
N VAL A 465 17.12 -26.68 4.21
CA VAL A 465 17.67 -27.98 4.63
C VAL A 465 19.04 -27.82 5.27
N ASN A 466 19.35 -28.71 6.21
CA ASN A 466 20.65 -28.79 6.87
C ASN A 466 21.69 -29.50 6.00
N GLU A 467 22.94 -29.62 6.48
CA GLU A 467 24.04 -30.27 5.76
C GLU A 467 23.78 -31.74 5.35
N VAL A 468 22.84 -32.41 6.02
CA VAL A 468 22.46 -33.82 5.76
C VAL A 468 21.26 -33.92 4.82
N GLY A 469 20.69 -32.79 4.38
CA GLY A 469 19.54 -32.74 3.47
C GLY A 469 18.19 -32.92 4.18
N GLU A 470 18.14 -32.81 5.50
CA GLU A 470 16.89 -32.83 6.28
C GLU A 470 16.40 -31.40 6.56
N PRO A 471 15.10 -31.17 6.79
CA PRO A 471 14.55 -29.84 7.10
C PRO A 471 15.28 -29.17 8.28
N ASP A 472 15.78 -27.95 8.07
CA ASP A 472 16.52 -27.21 9.10
C ASP A 472 15.59 -26.45 10.04
N LEU A 473 15.09 -27.18 11.04
CA LEU A 473 14.26 -26.64 12.11
C LEU A 473 14.94 -25.54 12.93
N ALA A 474 16.27 -25.57 13.10
CA ALA A 474 16.95 -24.59 13.94
C ALA A 474 16.94 -23.21 13.27
N THR A 475 17.31 -23.17 11.99
CA THR A 475 17.25 -21.93 11.20
C THR A 475 15.82 -21.44 11.04
N MET A 476 14.85 -22.33 10.79
CA MET A 476 13.44 -21.90 10.65
C MET A 476 12.91 -21.21 11.90
N LYS A 477 13.31 -21.67 13.10
CA LYS A 477 12.90 -21.05 14.37
C LYS A 477 13.47 -19.64 14.56
N THR A 478 14.67 -19.38 14.05
CA THR A 478 15.26 -18.04 14.03
C THR A 478 14.52 -17.13 13.07
N LEU A 479 14.09 -17.66 11.92
CA LEU A 479 13.40 -16.88 10.88
C LEU A 479 11.93 -16.61 11.19
N GLN A 480 11.23 -17.56 11.82
CA GLN A 480 9.77 -17.52 12.01
C GLN A 480 9.23 -16.20 12.60
N PRO A 481 9.86 -15.56 13.61
CA PRO A 481 9.38 -14.29 14.17
C PRO A 481 9.33 -13.14 13.15
N PHE A 482 10.12 -13.21 12.08
CA PHE A 482 10.21 -12.16 11.06
C PHE A 482 9.39 -12.47 9.81
N LEU A 483 8.92 -13.70 9.62
CA LEU A 483 8.34 -14.16 8.35
C LEU A 483 6.86 -14.47 8.46
N CYS A 484 6.05 -14.02 7.50
CA CYS A 484 4.70 -14.55 7.26
C CYS A 484 4.57 -14.98 5.79
N ALA A 485 3.42 -15.55 5.43
CA ALA A 485 3.08 -15.94 4.06
C ALA A 485 1.91 -15.15 3.47
N GLY A 486 1.41 -14.15 4.21
CA GLY A 486 0.31 -13.29 3.81
C GLY A 486 0.19 -12.10 4.75
N GLY A 487 -0.40 -11.02 4.25
CA GLY A 487 -0.82 -9.87 5.02
C GLY A 487 -2.22 -9.42 4.61
N ASP A 488 -2.90 -8.76 5.54
CA ASP A 488 -4.28 -8.25 5.38
C ASP A 488 -4.32 -6.75 5.09
N VAL A 489 -3.15 -6.09 5.08
CA VAL A 489 -3.03 -4.69 4.66
C VAL A 489 -2.63 -4.65 3.20
N ARG A 490 -3.43 -3.95 2.39
CA ARG A 490 -3.31 -3.90 0.94
C ARG A 490 -3.04 -2.50 0.44
N ARG A 491 -2.17 -2.35 -0.56
CA ARG A 491 -1.93 -1.09 -1.28
C ARG A 491 -2.27 -1.21 -2.75
N ALA A 492 -2.71 -0.10 -3.32
CA ALA A 492 -2.81 0.06 -4.76
C ALA A 492 -2.71 1.53 -5.16
N GLN A 493 -2.43 1.76 -6.46
CA GLN A 493 -2.74 3.01 -7.11
C GLN A 493 -4.07 2.90 -7.84
N VAL A 494 -4.96 3.87 -7.63
CA VAL A 494 -6.26 3.95 -8.29
C VAL A 494 -6.27 5.17 -9.20
N ILE A 495 -6.58 4.95 -10.47
CA ILE A 495 -6.65 6.01 -11.49
C ILE A 495 -8.08 6.07 -12.00
N GLY A 496 -8.73 7.20 -11.80
CA GLY A 496 -10.05 7.50 -12.35
C GLY A 496 -9.89 8.44 -13.54
N TYR A 497 -10.50 8.13 -14.67
CA TYR A 497 -10.24 8.85 -15.92
C TYR A 497 -11.42 8.79 -16.88
N PHE A 498 -11.49 9.78 -17.77
CA PHE A 498 -12.38 9.75 -18.93
C PHE A 498 -11.71 9.08 -20.12
N GLN A 499 -12.47 8.36 -20.94
CA GLN A 499 -11.91 7.60 -22.08
C GLN A 499 -11.29 8.50 -23.16
N ASP A 500 -11.68 9.77 -23.25
CA ASP A 500 -11.02 10.76 -24.13
C ASP A 500 -9.72 11.34 -23.55
N GLY A 501 -9.37 10.99 -22.32
CA GLY A 501 -8.16 11.45 -21.64
C GLY A 501 -8.17 12.91 -21.21
N THR A 502 -9.29 13.63 -21.34
CA THR A 502 -9.38 15.07 -21.02
C THR A 502 -9.22 15.37 -19.53
N ALA A 503 -9.60 14.43 -18.66
CA ALA A 503 -9.42 14.53 -17.23
C ALA A 503 -9.11 13.17 -16.60
N SER A 504 -8.27 13.20 -15.57
CA SER A 504 -7.92 12.05 -14.74
C SER A 504 -7.56 12.49 -13.33
N ALA A 505 -7.75 11.61 -12.36
CA ALA A 505 -7.20 11.71 -11.01
C ALA A 505 -6.45 10.41 -10.69
N ARG A 506 -5.40 10.51 -9.88
CA ARG A 506 -4.59 9.36 -9.45
C ARG A 506 -4.33 9.44 -7.96
N VAL A 507 -4.56 8.33 -7.26
CA VAL A 507 -4.39 8.23 -5.81
C VAL A 507 -3.65 6.95 -5.46
N GLU A 508 -2.79 7.04 -4.46
CA GLU A 508 -2.25 5.89 -3.74
C GLU A 508 -3.05 5.67 -2.45
N VAL A 509 -3.42 4.43 -2.20
CA VAL A 509 -4.30 4.05 -1.10
C VAL A 509 -3.73 2.83 -0.40
N VAL A 510 -3.79 2.84 0.94
CA VAL A 510 -3.51 1.68 1.80
C VAL A 510 -4.76 1.36 2.60
N LEU A 511 -5.18 0.10 2.56
CA LEU A 511 -6.40 -0.43 3.15
C LEU A 511 -6.06 -1.52 4.16
N ASP A 512 -6.57 -1.39 5.36
CA ASP A 512 -6.54 -2.42 6.40
C ASP A 512 -7.75 -3.35 6.27
N GLY A 513 -7.54 -4.55 5.75
CA GLY A 513 -8.53 -5.62 5.67
C GLY A 513 -8.51 -6.59 6.85
N SER A 514 -7.73 -6.31 7.91
CA SER A 514 -7.60 -7.21 9.08
C SER A 514 -8.90 -7.32 9.90
N GLY A 515 -9.72 -6.27 9.88
CA GLY A 515 -11.03 -6.22 10.54
C GLY A 515 -12.21 -6.59 9.63
N GLY A 516 -13.43 -6.57 10.18
CA GLY A 516 -14.63 -6.94 9.41
C GLY A 516 -15.04 -5.94 8.31
N ILE A 517 -14.65 -4.67 8.41
CA ILE A 517 -14.85 -3.67 7.34
C ILE A 517 -13.49 -3.05 7.04
N PRO A 518 -13.00 -3.13 5.79
CA PRO A 518 -11.72 -2.56 5.41
C PRO A 518 -11.65 -1.05 5.68
N ARG A 519 -10.59 -0.61 6.33
CA ARG A 519 -10.37 0.80 6.72
C ARG A 519 -9.31 1.44 5.82
N VAL A 520 -9.53 2.67 5.39
CA VAL A 520 -8.50 3.44 4.67
C VAL A 520 -7.49 3.97 5.68
N LEU A 521 -6.25 3.49 5.61
CA LEU A 521 -5.14 3.96 6.45
C LEU A 521 -4.42 5.14 5.81
N LEU A 522 -4.22 5.09 4.49
CA LEU A 522 -3.57 6.13 3.71
C LEU A 522 -4.42 6.44 2.48
N TRP A 523 -4.57 7.73 2.18
CA TRP A 523 -5.13 8.23 0.93
C TRP A 523 -4.28 9.41 0.46
N ARG A 524 -3.55 9.23 -0.64
CA ARG A 524 -2.55 10.17 -1.13
C ARG A 524 -2.86 10.59 -2.56
N ASP A 525 -3.13 11.87 -2.75
CA ASP A 525 -3.38 12.44 -4.08
C ASP A 525 -2.08 12.58 -4.88
N LEU A 526 -1.96 11.81 -5.95
CA LEU A 526 -0.85 11.84 -6.91
C LEU A 526 -1.24 12.53 -8.22
N THR A 527 -2.44 13.13 -8.31
CA THR A 527 -2.95 13.74 -9.55
C THR A 527 -2.02 14.81 -10.11
N ARG A 528 -1.27 15.51 -9.24
CA ARG A 528 -0.28 16.53 -9.65
C ARG A 528 0.92 15.96 -10.39
N LEU A 529 1.21 14.67 -10.21
CA LEU A 529 2.25 13.94 -10.93
C LEU A 529 1.73 13.41 -12.28
N GLY A 530 0.52 13.78 -12.68
CA GLY A 530 -0.13 13.31 -13.90
C GLY A 530 -0.78 11.93 -13.75
N ARG A 531 -1.30 11.43 -14.87
CA ARG A 531 -2.03 10.14 -14.94
C ARG A 531 -1.14 8.92 -14.72
N GLY A 532 0.17 9.04 -14.93
CA GLY A 532 1.15 7.95 -14.77
C GLY A 532 1.21 6.98 -15.95
N HIS A 533 0.06 6.60 -16.55
CA HIS A 533 0.00 5.61 -17.64
C HIS A 533 -0.83 6.07 -18.83
N ALA A 534 -0.61 5.42 -19.98
CA ALA A 534 -1.37 5.61 -21.21
C ALA A 534 -2.79 5.00 -21.08
N LEU A 535 -3.76 5.50 -21.85
CA LEU A 535 -5.17 5.09 -21.71
C LEU A 535 -5.38 3.62 -22.09
N GLU A 536 -4.57 3.13 -23.04
CA GLU A 536 -4.56 1.76 -23.53
C GLU A 536 -4.17 0.79 -22.41
N THR A 537 -3.14 1.16 -21.63
CA THR A 537 -2.75 0.42 -20.42
C THR A 537 -3.90 0.37 -19.42
N LEU A 538 -4.61 1.48 -19.24
CA LEU A 538 -5.72 1.56 -18.30
C LEU A 538 -6.97 0.78 -18.75
N GLY A 539 -7.06 0.37 -20.02
CA GLY A 539 -8.16 -0.45 -20.53
C GLY A 539 -9.12 0.29 -21.47
N VAL A 540 -8.72 1.43 -22.02
CA VAL A 540 -9.46 2.05 -23.14
C VAL A 540 -9.06 1.35 -24.43
N GLU A 541 -10.03 0.79 -25.13
CA GLU A 541 -9.83 0.30 -26.50
C GLU A 541 -9.76 1.49 -27.45
N VAL A 542 -8.70 1.56 -28.25
CA VAL A 542 -8.60 2.55 -29.33
C VAL A 542 -9.31 1.95 -30.54
N ASP A 543 -10.40 2.60 -30.97
CA ASP A 543 -11.00 2.28 -32.26
C ASP A 543 -10.00 2.69 -33.37
N ASP A 544 -9.48 1.69 -34.10
CA ASP A 544 -8.58 1.86 -35.26
C ASP A 544 -9.22 2.64 -36.43
#